data_AF-A0A7S0UYP3-F1
#
_entry.id   AF-A0A7S0UYP3-F1
#
_cell.length_a   1.000
_cell.length_b   1.000
_cell.length_c   1.000
_cell.angle_alpha   90.00
_cell.angle_beta   90.00
_cell.angle_gamma   90.00
#
_symmetry.space_group_name_H-M   'P 1'
#
loop_
_entity.id
_entity.type
_entity.pdbx_description
1 polymer ?
#
loop_
_entity_poly.entity_id
_entity_poly.type
_entity_poly.pdbx_seq_one_letter_code
_entity_poly.pdbx_strand_id
1 'polypeptide(L)'
;PPLPIPPAPAMAAFVLRSLRPAIPLLAPLPKLRDRFFKLVLDLFGSSDAVPVRVQAFLSIRGLATALPQPALTLALKGFYRAFLASAKFVNAGSAPHLAFMAACAVDLWGVDLQTSYQHAFTAIRQLAVLLRSALALKTADAFRAVYCWQTVNCAELWARVVGAHFADKTELRPLVYPVAQILLGMLRLVPSAKYFPLRLRVARALNRLASQTGLLVPVAPALLEMLAWPELRRSPKGARPQGQAMPDLQLQLRVPTNALRTPIFQEELVRQVLDLVVENLALWSASPAFPELAHLPLVALRRFARESPVERFRRLARNVVEVVSKNVVWVGGQRDKLECGPKEAVRAAGFLVGKSEQAPLQIYLKMALHKAAERVALRTKEEA
;
A
#
# COMPACT_ATOMS: atom_id res chain seq x y z
N PRO A 1 49.07 4.58 12.52
CA PRO A 1 47.88 4.35 13.36
C PRO A 1 47.07 3.14 12.87
N PRO A 2 46.81 2.13 13.73
CA PRO A 2 45.90 1.06 13.33
C PRO A 2 44.52 1.69 13.10
N LEU A 3 43.98 1.48 11.89
CA LEU A 3 42.62 1.90 11.56
C LEU A 3 41.66 1.30 12.59
N PRO A 4 40.71 2.08 13.16
CA PRO A 4 39.78 1.57 14.14
C PRO A 4 39.03 0.38 13.53
N ILE A 5 39.09 -0.78 14.22
CA ILE A 5 38.40 -1.99 13.79
C ILE A 5 36.91 -1.64 13.69
N PRO A 6 36.30 -1.68 12.50
CA PRO A 6 34.89 -1.32 12.36
C PRO A 6 34.04 -2.33 13.17
N PRO A 7 32.94 -1.89 13.78
CA PRO A 7 32.07 -2.78 14.56
C PRO A 7 31.64 -3.99 13.71
N ALA A 8 31.40 -5.15 14.33
CA ALA A 8 31.03 -6.39 13.65
C ALA A 8 30.04 -6.23 12.47
N PRO A 9 28.94 -5.44 12.56
CA PRO A 9 28.05 -5.19 11.42
C PRO A 9 28.68 -4.35 10.30
N ALA A 10 29.53 -3.38 10.62
CA ALA A 10 30.23 -2.58 9.63
C ALA A 10 31.31 -3.41 8.90
N MET A 11 31.98 -4.32 9.61
CA MET A 11 32.88 -5.30 9.00
C MET A 11 32.12 -6.22 8.03
N ALA A 12 30.98 -6.77 8.45
CA ALA A 12 30.15 -7.62 7.59
C ALA A 12 29.68 -6.89 6.31
N ALA A 13 29.21 -5.64 6.46
CA ALA A 13 28.83 -4.81 5.31
C ALA A 13 30.03 -4.53 4.38
N PHE A 14 31.21 -4.23 4.95
CA PHE A 14 32.44 -4.03 4.19
C PHE A 14 32.83 -5.29 3.41
N VAL A 15 32.82 -6.47 4.04
CA VAL A 15 33.14 -7.75 3.40
C VAL A 15 32.18 -8.04 2.25
N LEU A 16 30.87 -7.89 2.47
CA LEU A 16 29.87 -8.07 1.40
C LEU A 16 30.13 -7.11 0.23
N ARG A 17 30.41 -5.84 0.51
CA ARG A 17 30.74 -4.84 -0.50
C ARG A 17 31.95 -5.26 -1.33
N SER A 18 33.01 -5.71 -0.68
CA SER A 18 34.27 -6.10 -1.31
C SER A 18 34.16 -7.40 -2.11
N LEU A 19 33.27 -8.31 -1.73
CA LEU A 19 33.02 -9.56 -2.45
C LEU A 19 32.11 -9.39 -3.67
N ARG A 20 31.31 -8.33 -3.77
CA ARG A 20 30.38 -8.14 -4.90
C ARG A 20 31.02 -8.14 -6.29
N PRO A 21 32.16 -7.47 -6.53
CA PRO A 21 32.82 -7.51 -7.84
C PRO A 21 33.25 -8.93 -8.25
N ALA A 22 33.46 -9.83 -7.28
CA ALA A 22 33.84 -11.21 -7.52
C ALA A 22 32.65 -12.15 -7.81
N ILE A 23 31.40 -11.66 -7.79
CA ILE A 23 30.20 -12.47 -8.07
C ILE A 23 30.29 -13.27 -9.38
N PRO A 24 30.74 -12.72 -10.52
CA PRO A 24 30.86 -13.48 -11.77
C PRO A 24 31.79 -14.69 -11.65
N LEU A 25 32.82 -14.61 -10.78
CA LEU A 25 33.77 -15.70 -10.54
C LEU A 25 33.13 -16.88 -9.79
N LEU A 26 31.92 -16.71 -9.24
CA LEU A 26 31.16 -17.79 -8.62
C LEU A 26 30.42 -18.66 -9.64
N ALA A 27 30.30 -18.24 -10.91
CA ALA A 27 29.61 -18.99 -11.95
C ALA A 27 30.10 -20.44 -12.11
N PRO A 28 31.42 -20.74 -12.20
CA PRO A 28 31.93 -22.10 -12.31
C PRO A 28 31.92 -22.89 -10.99
N LEU A 29 31.60 -22.26 -9.84
CA LEU A 29 31.75 -22.86 -8.50
C LEU A 29 30.38 -23.03 -7.81
N PRO A 30 29.53 -24.00 -8.21
CA PRO A 30 28.14 -24.09 -7.77
C PRO A 30 28.01 -24.26 -6.25
N LYS A 31 28.87 -25.06 -5.61
CA LYS A 31 28.85 -25.25 -4.14
C LYS A 31 29.14 -23.94 -3.39
N LEU A 32 30.09 -23.14 -3.87
CA LEU A 32 30.44 -21.86 -3.24
C LEU A 32 29.37 -20.81 -3.51
N ARG A 33 28.88 -20.75 -4.76
CA ARG A 33 27.77 -19.91 -5.17
C ARG A 33 26.55 -20.14 -4.29
N ASP A 34 26.13 -21.38 -4.10
CA ASP A 34 24.90 -21.71 -3.36
C ASP A 34 25.06 -21.40 -1.85
N ARG A 35 26.26 -21.62 -1.30
CA ARG A 35 26.60 -21.20 0.08
C ARG A 35 26.56 -19.69 0.24
N PHE A 36 27.17 -18.95 -0.68
CA PHE A 36 27.15 -17.49 -0.67
C PHE A 36 25.71 -16.97 -0.85
N PHE A 37 24.95 -17.56 -1.76
CA PHE A 37 23.54 -17.24 -2.00
C PHE A 37 22.71 -17.36 -0.73
N LYS A 38 22.83 -18.50 -0.03
CA LYS A 38 22.14 -18.74 1.24
C LYS A 38 22.56 -17.74 2.32
N LEU A 39 23.87 -17.52 2.49
CA LEU A 39 24.40 -16.57 3.48
C LEU A 39 23.84 -15.16 3.26
N VAL A 40 23.82 -14.69 2.02
CA VAL A 40 23.36 -13.34 1.69
C VAL A 40 21.84 -13.22 1.87
N LEU A 41 21.06 -14.24 1.54
CA LEU A 41 19.61 -14.27 1.82
C LEU A 41 19.32 -14.24 3.33
N ASP A 42 20.07 -15.00 4.12
CA ASP A 42 19.93 -15.04 5.57
C ASP A 42 20.26 -13.66 6.17
N LEU A 43 21.37 -13.03 5.77
CA LEU A 43 21.74 -11.68 6.21
C LEU A 43 20.71 -10.63 5.78
N PHE A 44 20.12 -10.75 4.59
CA PHE A 44 19.09 -9.84 4.12
C PHE A 44 17.82 -9.90 4.98
N GLY A 45 17.38 -11.10 5.37
CA GLY A 45 16.14 -11.30 6.13
C GLY A 45 16.28 -11.18 7.65
N SER A 46 17.48 -11.36 8.22
CA SER A 46 17.66 -11.49 9.67
C SER A 46 18.54 -10.41 10.31
N SER A 47 19.34 -9.66 9.54
CA SER A 47 20.24 -8.68 10.13
C SER A 47 19.49 -7.44 10.62
N ASP A 48 19.75 -7.00 11.84
CA ASP A 48 19.20 -5.73 12.39
C ASP A 48 19.89 -4.49 11.81
N ALA A 49 21.11 -4.64 11.29
CA ALA A 49 21.89 -3.54 10.74
C ALA A 49 21.47 -3.20 9.29
N VAL A 50 20.96 -1.98 9.09
CA VAL A 50 20.57 -1.46 7.77
C VAL A 50 21.70 -1.62 6.72
N PRO A 51 22.96 -1.25 7.00
CA PRO A 51 24.03 -1.37 6.00
C PRO A 51 24.25 -2.80 5.53
N VAL A 52 24.19 -3.79 6.44
CA VAL A 52 24.37 -5.21 6.11
C VAL A 52 23.24 -5.67 5.18
N ARG A 53 21.98 -5.35 5.49
CA ARG A 53 20.83 -5.69 4.65
C ARG A 53 20.93 -5.09 3.25
N VAL A 54 21.36 -3.83 3.14
CA VAL A 54 21.57 -3.16 1.85
C VAL A 54 22.66 -3.86 1.04
N GLN A 55 23.82 -4.14 1.65
CA GLN A 55 24.90 -4.82 0.93
C GLN A 55 24.48 -6.24 0.54
N ALA A 56 23.72 -6.92 1.39
CA ALA A 56 23.19 -8.25 1.10
C ALA A 56 22.21 -8.24 -0.08
N PHE A 57 21.25 -7.30 -0.10
CA PHE A 57 20.36 -7.15 -1.25
C PHE A 57 21.12 -6.89 -2.56
N LEU A 58 22.11 -5.98 -2.53
CA LEU A 58 22.92 -5.69 -3.72
C LEU A 58 23.70 -6.92 -4.20
N SER A 59 24.15 -7.78 -3.29
CA SER A 59 24.75 -9.07 -3.65
C SER A 59 23.73 -10.05 -4.24
N ILE A 60 22.50 -10.13 -3.70
CA ILE A 60 21.41 -10.95 -4.29
C ILE A 60 21.10 -10.49 -5.71
N ARG A 61 20.94 -9.17 -5.90
CA ARG A 61 20.70 -8.59 -7.23
C ARG A 61 21.87 -8.86 -8.17
N GLY A 62 23.10 -8.67 -7.71
CA GLY A 62 24.30 -8.99 -8.49
C GLY A 62 24.37 -10.45 -8.93
N LEU A 63 24.02 -11.39 -8.03
CA LEU A 63 23.92 -12.82 -8.37
C LEU A 63 22.81 -13.08 -9.41
N ALA A 64 21.68 -12.40 -9.29
CA ALA A 64 20.55 -12.56 -10.20
C ALA A 64 20.82 -11.99 -11.61
N THR A 65 21.65 -10.94 -11.72
CA THR A 65 21.96 -10.29 -13.01
C THR A 65 23.22 -10.83 -13.68
N ALA A 66 24.25 -11.19 -12.91
CA ALA A 66 25.56 -11.55 -13.45
C ALA A 66 25.70 -13.05 -13.76
N LEU A 67 24.87 -13.90 -13.14
CA LEU A 67 24.93 -15.35 -13.34
C LEU A 67 23.81 -15.83 -14.27
N PRO A 68 24.06 -16.86 -15.09
CA PRO A 68 23.03 -17.46 -15.93
C PRO A 68 21.92 -18.11 -15.07
N GLN A 69 20.80 -18.44 -15.71
CA GLN A 69 19.76 -19.27 -15.08
C GLN A 69 20.37 -20.56 -14.52
N PRO A 70 19.90 -21.07 -13.35
CA PRO A 70 18.70 -20.68 -12.63
C PRO A 70 18.90 -19.60 -11.55
N ALA A 71 19.97 -18.79 -11.59
CA ALA A 71 20.32 -17.87 -10.50
C ALA A 71 19.20 -16.87 -10.16
N LEU A 72 18.60 -16.22 -11.17
CA LEU A 72 17.46 -15.32 -10.97
C LEU A 72 16.26 -16.02 -10.33
N THR A 73 15.91 -17.21 -10.84
CA THR A 73 14.80 -18.02 -10.31
C THR A 73 15.00 -18.35 -8.82
N LEU A 74 16.22 -18.74 -8.44
CA LEU A 74 16.58 -19.00 -7.04
C LEU A 74 16.54 -17.74 -6.19
N ALA A 75 16.94 -16.59 -6.77
CA ALA A 75 16.86 -15.30 -6.10
C ALA A 75 15.44 -14.86 -5.80
N LEU A 76 14.54 -14.92 -6.78
CA LEU A 76 13.15 -14.56 -6.59
C LEU A 76 12.48 -15.45 -5.53
N LYS A 77 12.71 -16.77 -5.59
CA LYS A 77 12.18 -17.73 -4.60
C LYS A 77 12.74 -17.48 -3.20
N GLY A 78 14.06 -17.35 -3.08
CA GLY A 78 14.75 -17.15 -1.80
C GLY A 78 14.37 -15.81 -1.17
N PHE A 79 14.32 -14.75 -1.97
CA PHE A 79 13.89 -13.43 -1.54
C PHE A 79 12.45 -13.45 -1.03
N TYR A 80 11.51 -14.03 -1.79
CA TYR A 80 10.11 -14.09 -1.39
C TYR A 80 9.94 -14.90 -0.09
N ARG A 81 10.70 -15.98 0.09
CA ARG A 81 10.71 -16.75 1.34
C ARG A 81 11.22 -15.94 2.53
N ALA A 82 12.29 -15.17 2.35
CA ALA A 82 12.80 -14.26 3.38
C ALA A 82 11.76 -13.20 3.73
N PHE A 83 11.12 -12.58 2.73
CA PHE A 83 10.03 -11.63 2.94
C PHE A 83 8.85 -12.24 3.72
N LEU A 84 8.41 -13.44 3.34
CA LEU A 84 7.33 -14.15 4.04
C LEU A 84 7.65 -14.41 5.51
N ALA A 85 8.92 -14.68 5.85
CA ALA A 85 9.35 -14.88 7.23
C ALA A 85 9.25 -13.58 8.04
N SER A 86 9.75 -12.47 7.49
CA SER A 86 9.69 -11.14 8.14
C SER A 86 8.27 -10.58 8.21
N ALA A 87 7.40 -10.94 7.26
CA ALA A 87 6.04 -10.42 7.14
C ALA A 87 5.04 -10.95 8.19
N LYS A 88 5.43 -11.94 9.01
CA LYS A 88 4.54 -12.56 10.02
C LYS A 88 4.20 -11.65 11.19
N PHE A 89 5.11 -10.76 11.57
CA PHE A 89 4.95 -9.88 12.73
C PHE A 89 5.34 -8.45 12.36
N VAL A 90 4.38 -7.53 12.51
CA VAL A 90 4.61 -6.10 12.25
C VAL A 90 4.50 -5.32 13.54
N ASN A 91 5.53 -4.54 13.83
CA ASN A 91 5.57 -3.55 14.91
C ASN A 91 6.35 -2.31 14.41
N ALA A 92 6.47 -1.28 15.25
CA ALA A 92 7.16 -0.04 14.90
C ALA A 92 8.61 -0.26 14.45
N GLY A 93 9.31 -1.24 15.04
CA GLY A 93 10.70 -1.57 14.68
C GLY A 93 10.84 -2.37 13.37
N SER A 94 9.90 -3.29 13.07
CA SER A 94 9.97 -4.15 11.88
C SER A 94 9.34 -3.53 10.63
N ALA A 95 8.45 -2.53 10.80
CA ALA A 95 7.79 -1.86 9.67
C ALA A 95 8.78 -1.20 8.67
N PRO A 96 9.83 -0.47 9.09
CA PRO A 96 10.84 0.07 8.17
C PRO A 96 11.59 -1.02 7.41
N HIS A 97 11.91 -2.14 8.06
CA HIS A 97 12.56 -3.26 7.41
C HIS A 97 11.67 -3.88 6.33
N LEU A 98 10.38 -4.11 6.60
CA LEU A 98 9.43 -4.61 5.62
C LEU A 98 9.23 -3.64 4.44
N ALA A 99 9.21 -2.33 4.71
CA ALA A 99 9.15 -1.32 3.65
C ALA A 99 10.39 -1.37 2.75
N PHE A 100 11.58 -1.50 3.35
CA PHE A 100 12.83 -1.70 2.62
C PHE A 100 12.81 -2.98 1.76
N MET A 101 12.42 -4.12 2.34
CA MET A 101 12.30 -5.37 1.57
C MET A 101 11.30 -5.23 0.42
N ALA A 102 10.18 -4.54 0.61
CA ALA A 102 9.22 -4.33 -0.47
C ALA A 102 9.79 -3.47 -1.61
N ALA A 103 10.61 -2.45 -1.31
CA ALA A 103 11.31 -1.67 -2.33
C ALA A 103 12.34 -2.53 -3.09
N CYS A 104 13.13 -3.32 -2.36
CA CYS A 104 14.06 -4.29 -2.95
C CYS A 104 13.36 -5.33 -3.84
N ALA A 105 12.13 -5.73 -3.51
CA ALA A 105 11.34 -6.64 -4.33
C ALA A 105 10.93 -6.00 -5.66
N VAL A 106 10.52 -4.73 -5.65
CA VAL A 106 10.21 -4.00 -6.88
C VAL A 106 11.43 -4.01 -7.80
N ASP A 107 12.62 -3.71 -7.28
CA ASP A 107 13.85 -3.73 -8.07
C ASP A 107 14.21 -5.12 -8.60
N LEU A 108 14.11 -6.16 -7.76
CA LEU A 108 14.51 -7.53 -8.14
C LEU A 108 13.59 -8.15 -9.19
N TRP A 109 12.27 -7.96 -9.06
CA TRP A 109 11.29 -8.43 -10.05
C TRP A 109 11.37 -7.66 -11.37
N GLY A 110 12.05 -6.50 -11.41
CA GLY A 110 12.32 -5.75 -12.62
C GLY A 110 13.48 -6.28 -13.47
N VAL A 111 14.24 -7.27 -12.99
CA VAL A 111 15.44 -7.76 -13.69
C VAL A 111 15.10 -8.46 -15.02
N ASP A 112 14.18 -9.43 -14.98
CA ASP A 112 13.62 -10.07 -16.16
C ASP A 112 12.15 -10.38 -15.92
N LEU A 113 11.27 -9.74 -16.69
CA LEU A 113 9.83 -9.82 -16.45
C LEU A 113 9.22 -11.15 -16.86
N GLN A 114 9.82 -11.86 -17.82
CA GLN A 114 9.33 -13.15 -18.26
C GLN A 114 9.48 -14.20 -17.15
N THR A 115 10.67 -14.31 -16.55
CA THR A 115 10.90 -15.18 -15.38
C THR A 115 10.07 -14.69 -14.19
N SER A 116 10.04 -13.37 -13.96
CA SER A 116 9.34 -12.78 -12.82
C SER A 116 7.82 -13.00 -12.87
N TYR A 117 7.21 -13.01 -14.06
CA TYR A 117 5.79 -13.30 -14.24
C TYR A 117 5.43 -14.69 -13.70
N GLN A 118 6.22 -15.72 -14.00
CA GLN A 118 5.94 -17.10 -13.54
C GLN A 118 5.92 -17.19 -12.00
N HIS A 119 6.86 -16.50 -11.35
CA HIS A 119 6.93 -16.42 -9.89
C HIS A 119 5.79 -15.60 -9.28
N ALA A 120 5.53 -14.43 -9.85
CA ALA A 120 4.45 -13.55 -9.40
C ALA A 120 3.09 -14.23 -9.54
N PHE A 121 2.80 -14.82 -10.70
CA PHE A 121 1.57 -15.55 -10.96
C PHE A 121 1.33 -16.65 -9.91
N THR A 122 2.36 -17.46 -9.62
CA THR A 122 2.22 -18.56 -8.65
C THR A 122 1.90 -18.03 -7.25
N ALA A 123 2.59 -16.98 -6.79
CA ALA A 123 2.38 -16.39 -5.48
C ALA A 123 1.02 -15.68 -5.37
N ILE A 124 0.62 -14.93 -6.39
CA ILE A 124 -0.68 -14.26 -6.46
C ILE A 124 -1.82 -15.28 -6.49
N ARG A 125 -1.65 -16.38 -7.24
CA ARG A 125 -2.62 -17.49 -7.28
C ARG A 125 -2.82 -18.11 -5.90
N GLN A 126 -1.75 -18.28 -5.11
CA GLN A 126 -1.86 -18.79 -3.74
C GLN A 126 -2.70 -17.85 -2.85
N LEU A 127 -2.51 -16.54 -2.95
CA LEU A 127 -3.32 -15.54 -2.24
C LEU A 127 -4.79 -15.61 -2.67
N ALA A 128 -5.06 -15.75 -3.97
CA ALA A 128 -6.41 -15.90 -4.51
C ALA A 128 -7.12 -17.16 -3.99
N VAL A 129 -6.42 -18.31 -3.98
CA VAL A 129 -6.96 -19.57 -3.44
C VAL A 129 -7.30 -19.41 -1.95
N LEU A 130 -6.42 -18.78 -1.17
CA LEU A 130 -6.62 -18.55 0.25
C LEU A 130 -7.88 -17.70 0.51
N LEU A 131 -8.03 -16.59 -0.24
CA LEU A 131 -9.23 -15.74 -0.17
C LEU A 131 -10.50 -16.49 -0.61
N ARG A 132 -10.43 -17.28 -1.69
CA ARG A 132 -11.57 -18.08 -2.18
C ARG A 132 -12.03 -19.08 -1.13
N SER A 133 -11.09 -19.76 -0.47
CA SER A 133 -11.39 -20.70 0.62
C SER A 133 -12.07 -20.00 1.79
N ALA A 134 -11.65 -18.79 2.16
CA ALA A 134 -12.31 -18.01 3.21
C ALA A 134 -13.74 -17.59 2.83
N LEU A 135 -13.97 -17.21 1.57
CA LEU A 135 -15.31 -16.87 1.06
C LEU A 135 -16.25 -18.09 1.01
N ALA A 136 -15.72 -19.27 0.70
CA ALA A 136 -16.49 -20.51 0.60
C ALA A 136 -16.79 -21.11 1.99
N LEU A 137 -15.78 -21.28 2.84
CA LEU A 137 -15.91 -21.96 4.13
C LEU A 137 -16.56 -21.09 5.20
N LYS A 138 -16.27 -19.77 5.19
CA LYS A 138 -16.76 -18.79 6.17
C LYS A 138 -16.46 -19.14 7.64
N THR A 139 -15.41 -19.92 7.89
CA THR A 139 -14.98 -20.28 9.25
C THR A 139 -14.02 -19.24 9.82
N ALA A 140 -13.94 -19.16 11.16
CA ALA A 140 -13.04 -18.24 11.84
C ALA A 140 -11.56 -18.45 11.43
N ASP A 141 -11.15 -19.70 11.25
CA ASP A 141 -9.77 -20.02 10.88
C ASP A 141 -9.47 -19.66 9.42
N ALA A 142 -10.43 -19.84 8.51
CA ALA A 142 -10.28 -19.39 7.13
C ALA A 142 -10.19 -17.85 7.04
N PHE A 143 -10.97 -17.12 7.83
CA PHE A 143 -10.84 -15.67 7.92
C PHE A 143 -9.49 -15.24 8.53
N ARG A 144 -9.01 -15.92 9.58
CA ARG A 144 -7.71 -15.63 10.20
C ARG A 144 -6.54 -15.85 9.23
N ALA A 145 -6.62 -16.86 8.37
CA ALA A 145 -5.61 -17.09 7.34
C ALA A 145 -5.48 -15.91 6.38
N VAL A 146 -6.60 -15.26 6.01
CA VAL A 146 -6.58 -14.06 5.15
C VAL A 146 -6.17 -12.82 5.95
N TYR A 147 -6.74 -12.65 7.15
CA TYR A 147 -6.58 -11.47 8.00
C TYR A 147 -5.41 -11.60 8.98
N CYS A 148 -4.27 -12.07 8.48
CA CYS A 148 -3.00 -12.09 9.20
C CYS A 148 -1.99 -11.16 8.52
N TRP A 149 -0.97 -10.75 9.29
CA TRP A 149 0.09 -9.86 8.81
C TRP A 149 0.77 -10.39 7.56
N GLN A 150 1.09 -11.68 7.53
CA GLN A 150 1.79 -12.30 6.41
C GLN A 150 1.01 -12.14 5.11
N THR A 151 -0.27 -12.52 5.09
CA THR A 151 -1.12 -12.46 3.89
C THR A 151 -1.36 -11.01 3.43
N VAL A 152 -1.64 -10.08 4.36
CA VAL A 152 -1.84 -8.65 4.05
C VAL A 152 -0.57 -8.03 3.47
N ASN A 153 0.59 -8.24 4.09
CA ASN A 153 1.87 -7.73 3.61
C ASN A 153 2.23 -8.31 2.22
N CYS A 154 1.91 -9.57 1.96
CA CYS A 154 2.16 -10.18 0.65
C CYS A 154 1.24 -9.61 -0.44
N ALA A 155 -0.05 -9.41 -0.14
CA ALA A 155 -0.96 -8.77 -1.09
C ALA A 155 -0.50 -7.34 -1.43
N GLU A 156 -0.05 -6.58 -0.43
CA GLU A 156 0.53 -5.25 -0.65
C GLU A 156 1.84 -5.27 -1.44
N LEU A 157 2.70 -6.26 -1.20
CA LEU A 157 3.94 -6.44 -1.94
C LEU A 157 3.64 -6.61 -3.43
N TRP A 158 2.74 -7.52 -3.77
CA TRP A 158 2.38 -7.78 -5.17
C TRP A 158 1.71 -6.57 -5.82
N ALA A 159 0.91 -5.81 -5.09
CA ALA A 159 0.37 -4.54 -5.60
C ALA A 159 1.49 -3.54 -5.95
N ARG A 160 2.53 -3.44 -5.12
CA ARG A 160 3.68 -2.56 -5.40
C ARG A 160 4.50 -3.05 -6.60
N VAL A 161 4.80 -4.35 -6.66
CA VAL A 161 5.60 -4.94 -7.75
C VAL A 161 4.90 -4.77 -9.09
N VAL A 162 3.62 -5.15 -9.17
CA VAL A 162 2.87 -5.10 -10.42
C VAL A 162 2.55 -3.65 -10.81
N GLY A 163 2.27 -2.77 -9.84
CA GLY A 163 2.05 -1.35 -10.10
C GLY A 163 3.30 -0.63 -10.61
N ALA A 164 4.48 -0.90 -10.02
CA ALA A 164 5.73 -0.27 -10.45
C ALA A 164 6.14 -0.64 -11.88
N HIS A 165 5.89 -1.89 -12.30
CA HIS A 165 6.26 -2.39 -13.63
C HIS A 165 5.14 -2.29 -14.66
N PHE A 166 4.09 -1.52 -14.39
CA PHE A 166 2.96 -1.38 -15.32
C PHE A 166 3.33 -0.57 -16.57
N ALA A 167 4.07 0.53 -16.40
CA ALA A 167 4.43 1.44 -17.49
C ALA A 167 5.44 0.81 -18.45
N ASP A 168 6.47 0.18 -17.90
CA ASP A 168 7.65 -0.22 -18.66
C ASP A 168 7.36 -1.33 -19.67
N LYS A 169 6.51 -2.33 -19.34
CA LYS A 169 6.37 -3.56 -20.15
C LYS A 169 5.05 -4.33 -19.90
N THR A 170 4.71 -5.23 -20.82
CA THR A 170 3.38 -5.88 -20.91
C THR A 170 3.21 -7.12 -20.03
N GLU A 171 4.28 -7.81 -19.61
CA GLU A 171 4.18 -9.17 -19.06
C GLU A 171 3.50 -9.21 -17.69
N LEU A 172 3.74 -8.22 -16.82
CA LEU A 172 3.13 -8.17 -15.49
C LEU A 172 1.74 -7.52 -15.49
N ARG A 173 1.35 -6.79 -16.55
CA ARG A 173 0.04 -6.10 -16.64
C ARG A 173 -1.17 -7.02 -16.40
N PRO A 174 -1.22 -8.27 -16.93
CA PRO A 174 -2.32 -9.19 -16.67
C PRO A 174 -2.53 -9.51 -15.19
N LEU A 175 -1.51 -9.32 -14.34
CA LEU A 175 -1.58 -9.59 -12.90
C LEU A 175 -2.21 -8.44 -12.09
N VAL A 176 -2.38 -7.24 -12.67
CA VAL A 176 -2.99 -6.08 -11.98
C VAL A 176 -4.40 -6.41 -11.53
N TYR A 177 -5.22 -6.94 -12.45
CA TYR A 177 -6.62 -7.24 -12.15
C TYR A 177 -6.76 -8.32 -11.06
N PRO A 178 -6.08 -9.48 -11.13
CA PRO A 178 -6.04 -10.45 -10.03
C PRO A 178 -5.66 -9.83 -8.68
N VAL A 179 -4.61 -8.99 -8.63
CA VAL A 179 -4.18 -8.36 -7.38
C VAL A 179 -5.21 -7.38 -6.84
N ALA A 180 -5.81 -6.55 -7.70
CA ALA A 180 -6.87 -5.64 -7.33
C ALA A 180 -8.09 -6.39 -6.78
N GLN A 181 -8.48 -7.50 -7.40
CA GLN A 181 -9.59 -8.35 -6.95
C GLN A 181 -9.30 -9.00 -5.59
N ILE A 182 -8.09 -9.50 -5.36
CA ILE A 182 -7.69 -10.04 -4.06
C ILE A 182 -7.81 -8.96 -2.99
N LEU A 183 -7.25 -7.77 -3.21
CA LEU A 183 -7.32 -6.67 -2.26
C LEU A 183 -8.76 -6.19 -2.03
N LEU A 184 -9.59 -6.05 -3.08
CA LEU A 184 -11.01 -5.70 -2.94
C LEU A 184 -11.80 -6.77 -2.16
N GLY A 185 -11.50 -8.04 -2.39
CA GLY A 185 -12.10 -9.14 -1.63
C GLY A 185 -11.65 -9.13 -0.18
N MET A 186 -10.37 -8.89 0.11
CA MET A 186 -9.87 -8.72 1.48
C MET A 186 -10.53 -7.54 2.20
N LEU A 187 -10.73 -6.42 1.50
CA LEU A 187 -11.38 -5.22 2.03
C LEU A 187 -12.82 -5.51 2.50
N ARG A 188 -13.54 -6.39 1.80
CA ARG A 188 -14.95 -6.70 2.06
C ARG A 188 -15.21 -8.03 2.77
N LEU A 189 -14.18 -8.86 2.99
CA LEU A 189 -14.32 -10.24 3.48
C LEU A 189 -15.11 -10.37 4.80
N VAL A 190 -14.77 -9.57 5.83
CA VAL A 190 -15.52 -9.57 7.10
C VAL A 190 -16.08 -8.16 7.38
N PRO A 191 -17.42 -7.97 7.36
CA PRO A 191 -18.11 -6.70 7.65
C PRO A 191 -18.15 -6.40 9.16
N SER A 192 -16.98 -6.29 9.78
CA SER A 192 -16.86 -5.94 11.21
C SER A 192 -15.98 -4.71 11.43
N ALA A 193 -16.46 -3.80 12.28
CA ALA A 193 -15.71 -2.61 12.71
C ALA A 193 -14.36 -2.95 13.37
N LYS A 194 -14.23 -4.17 13.93
CA LYS A 194 -12.96 -4.66 14.49
C LYS A 194 -11.82 -4.64 13.47
N TYR A 195 -12.11 -4.78 12.18
CA TYR A 195 -11.12 -4.84 11.11
C TYR A 195 -10.98 -3.54 10.32
N PHE A 196 -11.52 -2.41 10.82
CA PHE A 196 -11.33 -1.12 10.16
C PHE A 196 -9.87 -0.74 9.88
N PRO A 197 -8.88 -0.98 10.77
CA PRO A 197 -7.48 -0.73 10.45
C PRO A 197 -6.99 -1.49 9.22
N LEU A 198 -7.28 -2.79 9.14
CA LEU A 198 -6.97 -3.63 7.98
C LEU A 198 -7.61 -3.09 6.71
N ARG A 199 -8.89 -2.69 6.79
CA ARG A 199 -9.62 -2.11 5.65
C ARG A 199 -8.98 -0.82 5.14
N LEU A 200 -8.61 0.10 6.04
CA LEU A 200 -7.92 1.34 5.69
C LEU A 200 -6.57 1.05 5.04
N ARG A 201 -5.83 0.07 5.57
CA ARG A 201 -4.54 -0.36 5.05
C ARG A 201 -4.65 -0.95 3.64
N VAL A 202 -5.61 -1.84 3.41
CA VAL A 202 -5.89 -2.41 2.08
C VAL A 202 -6.39 -1.33 1.10
N ALA A 203 -7.22 -0.39 1.54
CA ALA A 203 -7.69 0.72 0.73
C ALA A 203 -6.54 1.63 0.25
N ARG A 204 -5.53 1.90 1.09
CA ARG A 204 -4.29 2.60 0.67
C ARG A 204 -3.54 1.85 -0.41
N ALA A 205 -3.44 0.53 -0.28
CA ALA A 205 -2.76 -0.30 -1.28
C ALA A 205 -3.49 -0.26 -2.62
N LEU A 206 -4.83 -0.30 -2.61
CA LEU A 206 -5.67 -0.15 -3.80
C LEU A 206 -5.55 1.24 -4.44
N ASN A 207 -5.57 2.32 -3.66
CA ASN A 207 -5.37 3.69 -4.16
C ASN A 207 -4.00 3.84 -4.81
N ARG A 208 -2.94 3.30 -4.19
CA ARG A 208 -1.59 3.30 -4.77
C ARG A 208 -1.49 2.49 -6.05
N LEU A 209 -2.13 1.32 -6.10
CA LEU A 209 -2.17 0.52 -7.32
C LEU A 209 -2.89 1.27 -8.45
N ALA A 210 -4.03 1.91 -8.14
CA ALA A 210 -4.76 2.74 -9.10
C ALA A 210 -3.92 3.94 -9.58
N SER A 211 -3.18 4.60 -8.68
CA SER A 211 -2.33 5.73 -9.05
C SER A 211 -1.17 5.33 -9.97
N GLN A 212 -0.58 4.15 -9.75
CA GLN A 212 0.54 3.64 -10.54
C GLN A 212 0.10 3.10 -11.91
N THR A 213 -1.08 2.49 -11.98
CA THR A 213 -1.58 1.84 -13.20
C THR A 213 -2.46 2.75 -14.05
N GLY A 214 -3.00 3.83 -13.48
CA GLY A 214 -3.99 4.66 -14.15
C GLY A 214 -5.32 3.94 -14.41
N LEU A 215 -5.55 2.79 -13.77
CA LEU A 215 -6.77 2.00 -13.89
C LEU A 215 -7.76 2.31 -12.77
N LEU A 216 -9.05 2.40 -13.12
CA LEU A 216 -10.11 2.68 -12.15
C LEU A 216 -10.33 1.50 -11.21
N VAL A 217 -10.09 1.73 -9.92
CA VAL A 217 -10.36 0.77 -8.84
C VAL A 217 -11.43 1.35 -7.90
N PRO A 218 -12.60 0.68 -7.72
CA PRO A 218 -13.71 1.21 -6.94
C PRO A 218 -13.50 1.05 -5.43
N VAL A 219 -12.65 1.90 -4.84
CA VAL A 219 -12.34 1.90 -3.39
C VAL A 219 -13.37 2.68 -2.58
N ALA A 220 -13.88 3.80 -3.12
CA ALA A 220 -14.79 4.70 -2.43
C ALA A 220 -16.03 4.02 -1.82
N PRO A 221 -16.77 3.10 -2.48
CA PRO A 221 -17.94 2.47 -1.87
C PRO A 221 -17.63 1.75 -0.55
N ALA A 222 -16.53 1.02 -0.49
CA ALA A 222 -16.13 0.29 0.71
C ALA A 222 -15.69 1.22 1.85
N LEU A 223 -15.10 2.38 1.52
CA LEU A 223 -14.77 3.42 2.49
C LEU A 223 -16.02 4.11 3.04
N LEU A 224 -17.00 4.41 2.18
CA LEU A 224 -18.26 5.04 2.57
C LEU A 224 -19.11 4.12 3.46
N GLU A 225 -19.06 2.80 3.25
CA GLU A 225 -19.65 1.81 4.16
C GLU A 225 -19.08 1.93 5.60
N MET A 226 -17.80 2.30 5.75
CA MET A 226 -17.20 2.51 7.07
C MET A 226 -17.75 3.76 7.76
N LEU A 227 -18.10 4.81 7.00
CA LEU A 227 -18.77 6.00 7.55
C LEU A 227 -20.24 5.74 7.91
N ALA A 228 -20.88 4.75 7.27
CA ALA A 228 -22.24 4.32 7.59
C ALA A 228 -22.34 3.47 8.87
N TRP A 229 -21.23 3.29 9.61
CA TRP A 229 -21.19 2.55 10.86
C TRP A 229 -22.12 3.19 11.92
N PRO A 230 -23.12 2.47 12.48
CA PRO A 230 -24.16 3.05 13.34
C PRO A 230 -23.64 3.77 14.58
N GLU A 231 -22.51 3.35 15.13
CA GLU A 231 -21.89 3.96 16.30
C GLU A 231 -21.33 5.35 16.02
N LEU A 232 -21.08 5.73 14.77
CA LEU A 232 -20.73 7.12 14.39
C LEU A 232 -21.93 8.05 14.43
N ARG A 233 -23.16 7.51 14.48
CA ARG A 233 -24.41 8.28 14.64
C ARG A 233 -24.79 8.48 16.11
N ARG A 234 -23.97 7.98 17.04
CA ARG A 234 -24.14 8.18 18.47
C ARG A 234 -23.02 9.07 18.98
N SER A 235 -23.29 9.89 19.99
CA SER A 235 -22.22 10.61 20.67
C SER A 235 -21.24 9.61 21.29
N PRO A 236 -19.91 9.80 21.12
CA PRO A 236 -18.92 8.88 21.68
C PRO A 236 -19.10 8.75 23.20
N LYS A 237 -18.94 7.53 23.73
CA LYS A 237 -19.00 7.30 25.19
C LYS A 237 -17.61 7.49 25.79
N GLY A 238 -17.49 8.38 26.76
CA GLY A 238 -16.27 8.64 27.54
C GLY A 238 -15.63 9.99 27.22
N ALA A 239 -15.06 10.62 28.24
CA ALA A 239 -14.22 11.81 28.07
C ALA A 239 -13.00 11.43 27.22
N ARG A 240 -12.46 12.38 26.43
CA ARG A 240 -11.15 12.22 25.81
C ARG A 240 -10.13 12.16 26.96
N PRO A 241 -9.48 11.02 27.25
CA PRO A 241 -8.45 11.00 28.27
C PRO A 241 -7.35 11.97 27.84
N GLN A 242 -7.09 12.99 28.66
CA GLN A 242 -5.97 13.90 28.45
C GLN A 242 -4.69 13.06 28.47
N GLY A 243 -3.83 13.22 27.46
CA GLY A 243 -2.53 12.53 27.38
C GLY A 243 -2.50 11.18 26.65
N GLN A 244 -3.62 10.65 26.14
CA GLN A 244 -3.57 9.41 25.35
C GLN A 244 -3.25 9.69 23.87
N ALA A 245 -2.10 9.21 23.40
CA ALA A 245 -1.66 9.32 22.02
C ALA A 245 -2.68 8.70 21.04
N MET A 246 -2.80 9.26 19.85
CA MET A 246 -3.71 8.70 18.84
C MET A 246 -3.24 7.30 18.42
N PRO A 247 -4.15 6.30 18.36
CA PRO A 247 -3.78 4.95 18.03
C PRO A 247 -3.24 4.89 16.59
N ASP A 248 -2.07 4.26 16.41
CA ASP A 248 -1.56 4.02 15.08
C ASP A 248 -2.28 2.84 14.41
N LEU A 249 -3.27 3.18 13.58
CA LEU A 249 -4.04 2.19 12.82
C LEU A 249 -3.20 1.50 11.72
N GLN A 250 -1.98 1.95 11.41
CA GLN A 250 -1.12 1.29 10.42
C GLN A 250 -0.46 0.02 10.97
N LEU A 251 -0.21 0.00 12.29
CA LEU A 251 0.42 -1.10 13.03
C LEU A 251 -0.60 -2.04 13.68
N GLN A 252 -1.87 -1.95 13.29
CA GLN A 252 -2.93 -2.82 13.79
C GLN A 252 -3.72 -3.42 12.62
N LEU A 253 -4.05 -4.71 12.71
CA LEU A 253 -5.02 -5.33 11.80
C LEU A 253 -6.42 -5.40 12.43
N ARG A 254 -6.49 -5.46 13.76
CA ARG A 254 -7.72 -5.65 14.52
C ARG A 254 -7.73 -4.80 15.78
N VAL A 255 -8.89 -4.23 16.11
CA VAL A 255 -9.12 -3.40 17.29
C VAL A 255 -10.01 -4.15 18.29
N PRO A 256 -9.75 -4.06 19.61
CA PRO A 256 -10.66 -4.59 20.64
C PRO A 256 -11.98 -3.79 20.66
N THR A 257 -13.08 -4.44 21.06
CA THR A 257 -14.43 -3.85 21.07
C THR A 257 -14.53 -2.58 21.91
N ASN A 258 -13.76 -2.49 22.98
CA ASN A 258 -13.79 -1.36 23.91
C ASN A 258 -13.18 -0.11 23.27
N ALA A 259 -12.11 -0.26 22.50
CA ALA A 259 -11.44 0.85 21.83
C ALA A 259 -12.29 1.46 20.69
N LEU A 260 -13.15 0.67 20.04
CA LEU A 260 -14.04 1.15 18.96
C LEU A 260 -14.97 2.29 19.40
N ARG A 261 -15.37 2.32 20.68
CA ARG A 261 -16.30 3.33 21.22
C ARG A 261 -15.61 4.62 21.68
N THR A 262 -14.28 4.63 21.72
CA THR A 262 -13.53 5.79 22.20
C THR A 262 -13.59 6.93 21.17
N PRO A 263 -13.71 8.20 21.62
CA PRO A 263 -13.75 9.34 20.73
C PRO A 263 -12.48 9.46 19.88
N ILE A 264 -11.32 9.11 20.46
CA ILE A 264 -10.02 9.18 19.79
C ILE A 264 -9.98 8.24 18.59
N PHE A 265 -10.43 6.98 18.77
CA PHE A 265 -10.48 6.01 17.67
C PHE A 265 -11.46 6.44 16.58
N GLN A 266 -12.68 6.86 16.95
CA GLN A 266 -13.70 7.27 15.97
C GLN A 266 -13.24 8.48 15.15
N GLU A 267 -12.56 9.43 15.77
CA GLU A 267 -12.02 10.59 15.09
C GLU A 267 -10.88 10.22 14.13
N GLU A 268 -9.96 9.35 14.56
CA GLU A 268 -8.89 8.84 13.70
C GLU A 268 -9.45 8.06 12.51
N LEU A 269 -10.44 7.21 12.74
CA LEU A 269 -11.14 6.46 11.71
C LEU A 269 -11.79 7.38 10.68
N VAL A 270 -12.66 8.30 11.11
CA VAL A 270 -13.38 9.21 10.20
C VAL A 270 -12.40 10.03 9.36
N ARG A 271 -11.32 10.52 9.98
CA ARG A 271 -10.30 11.29 9.26
C ARG A 271 -9.58 10.44 8.21
N GLN A 272 -9.08 9.26 8.57
CA GLN A 272 -8.40 8.39 7.62
C GLN A 272 -9.32 7.94 6.49
N VAL A 273 -10.60 7.66 6.77
CA VAL A 273 -11.57 7.32 5.72
C VAL A 273 -11.76 8.49 4.75
N LEU A 274 -11.95 9.71 5.25
CA LEU A 274 -12.11 10.90 4.42
C LEU A 274 -10.84 11.18 3.58
N ASP A 275 -9.65 11.06 4.18
CA ASP A 275 -8.38 11.22 3.47
C ASP A 275 -8.26 10.21 2.31
N LEU A 276 -8.64 8.94 2.53
CA LEU A 276 -8.60 7.90 1.48
C LEU A 276 -9.66 8.07 0.39
N VAL A 277 -10.85 8.60 0.73
CA VAL A 277 -11.88 8.95 -0.26
C VAL A 277 -11.38 10.10 -1.14
N VAL A 278 -10.76 11.12 -0.52
CA VAL A 278 -10.15 12.24 -1.25
C VAL A 278 -9.03 11.75 -2.15
N GLU A 279 -8.12 10.90 -1.64
CA GLU A 279 -7.05 10.30 -2.43
C GLU A 279 -7.62 9.54 -3.64
N ASN A 280 -8.63 8.70 -3.43
CA ASN A 280 -9.25 7.92 -4.51
C ASN A 280 -9.91 8.81 -5.58
N LEU A 281 -10.64 9.85 -5.18
CA LEU A 281 -11.29 10.78 -6.10
C LEU A 281 -10.28 11.69 -6.82
N ALA A 282 -9.20 12.08 -6.14
CA ALA A 282 -8.17 12.93 -6.71
C ALA A 282 -7.49 12.28 -7.93
N LEU A 283 -7.32 10.95 -7.93
CA LEU A 283 -6.79 10.21 -9.09
C LEU A 283 -7.54 10.51 -10.39
N TRP A 284 -8.85 10.77 -10.29
CA TRP A 284 -9.74 11.01 -11.43
C TRP A 284 -10.17 12.48 -11.54
N SER A 285 -9.57 13.37 -10.76
CA SER A 285 -9.97 14.79 -10.67
C SER A 285 -9.88 15.57 -11.98
N ALA A 286 -9.06 15.10 -12.93
CA ALA A 286 -8.91 15.68 -14.25
C ALA A 286 -9.60 14.84 -15.35
N SER A 287 -10.38 13.82 -15.00
CA SER A 287 -11.12 12.99 -15.96
C SER A 287 -12.41 13.68 -16.40
N PRO A 288 -12.82 13.59 -17.68
CA PRO A 288 -14.10 14.15 -18.13
C PRO A 288 -15.31 13.44 -17.49
N ALA A 289 -15.12 12.22 -16.96
CA ALA A 289 -16.14 11.45 -16.25
C ALA A 289 -16.18 11.75 -14.73
N PHE A 290 -15.38 12.71 -14.24
CA PHE A 290 -15.32 13.03 -12.81
C PHE A 290 -16.67 13.43 -12.20
N PRO A 291 -17.53 14.25 -12.84
CA PRO A 291 -18.85 14.58 -12.30
C PRO A 291 -19.69 13.34 -11.97
N GLU A 292 -19.66 12.33 -12.84
CA GLU A 292 -20.38 11.07 -12.68
C GLU A 292 -19.73 10.20 -11.61
N LEU A 293 -18.38 10.09 -11.61
CA LEU A 293 -17.62 9.32 -10.62
C LEU A 293 -17.79 9.87 -9.20
N ALA A 294 -17.84 11.20 -9.05
CA ALA A 294 -17.95 11.87 -7.75
C ALA A 294 -19.39 11.88 -7.19
N HIS A 295 -20.40 11.58 -8.00
CA HIS A 295 -21.80 11.71 -7.61
C HIS A 295 -22.17 10.86 -6.38
N LEU A 296 -21.93 9.54 -6.44
CA LEU A 296 -22.28 8.64 -5.33
C LEU A 296 -21.51 8.96 -4.04
N PRO A 297 -20.17 9.22 -4.09
CA PRO A 297 -19.44 9.71 -2.92
C PRO A 297 -20.00 11.01 -2.36
N LEU A 298 -20.36 11.99 -3.19
CA LEU A 298 -20.95 13.25 -2.74
C LEU A 298 -22.28 13.04 -2.00
N VAL A 299 -23.17 12.19 -2.52
CA VAL A 299 -24.45 11.88 -1.88
C VAL A 299 -24.22 11.24 -0.50
N ALA A 300 -23.33 10.25 -0.42
CA ALA A 300 -23.01 9.57 0.83
C ALA A 300 -22.36 10.50 1.86
N LEU A 301 -21.42 11.35 1.44
CA LEU A 301 -20.75 12.31 2.32
C LEU A 301 -21.69 13.41 2.82
N ARG A 302 -22.59 13.92 1.97
CA ARG A 302 -23.64 14.88 2.38
C ARG A 302 -24.58 14.25 3.38
N ARG A 303 -24.98 13.00 3.17
CA ARG A 303 -25.80 12.24 4.12
C ARG A 303 -25.10 12.08 5.47
N PHE A 304 -23.83 11.65 5.46
CA PHE A 304 -23.03 11.52 6.69
C PHE A 304 -22.89 12.86 7.44
N ALA A 305 -22.65 13.97 6.73
CA ALA A 305 -22.54 15.30 7.33
C ALA A 305 -23.85 15.78 7.98
N ARG A 306 -25.01 15.34 7.46
CA ARG A 306 -26.34 15.65 8.04
C ARG A 306 -26.67 14.77 9.24
N GLU A 307 -26.39 13.47 9.14
CA GLU A 307 -26.76 12.48 10.16
C GLU A 307 -25.79 12.40 11.35
N SER A 308 -24.55 12.89 11.22
CA SER A 308 -23.57 12.80 12.30
C SER A 308 -23.93 13.72 13.48
N PRO A 309 -23.94 13.23 14.74
CA PRO A 309 -24.17 14.07 15.92
C PRO A 309 -22.93 14.90 16.31
N VAL A 310 -21.74 14.52 15.87
CA VAL A 310 -20.48 15.16 16.27
C VAL A 310 -20.11 16.26 15.29
N GLU A 311 -20.12 17.52 15.75
CA GLU A 311 -19.86 18.69 14.91
C GLU A 311 -18.50 18.63 14.19
N ARG A 312 -17.47 18.06 14.84
CA ARG A 312 -16.15 17.89 14.22
C ARG A 312 -16.20 16.96 12.99
N PHE A 313 -16.96 15.86 13.05
CA PHE A 313 -17.12 14.94 11.92
C PHE A 313 -17.89 15.62 10.79
N ARG A 314 -18.93 16.40 11.12
CA ARG A 314 -19.68 17.21 10.15
C ARG A 314 -18.77 18.20 9.41
N ARG A 315 -17.92 18.93 10.14
CA ARG A 315 -16.98 19.89 9.52
C ARG A 315 -16.02 19.20 8.56
N LEU A 316 -15.40 18.09 8.98
CA LEU A 316 -14.50 17.34 8.10
C LEU A 316 -15.20 16.86 6.82
N ALA A 317 -16.40 16.29 6.95
CA ALA A 317 -17.16 15.81 5.80
C ALA A 317 -17.65 16.97 4.89
N ARG A 318 -18.11 18.09 5.47
CA ARG A 318 -18.52 19.28 4.70
C ARG A 318 -17.37 19.88 3.91
N ASN A 319 -16.17 19.95 4.49
CA ASN A 319 -14.98 20.44 3.80
C ASN A 319 -14.67 19.57 2.57
N VAL A 320 -14.74 18.24 2.70
CA VAL A 320 -14.55 17.33 1.56
C VAL A 320 -15.65 17.52 0.51
N VAL A 321 -16.92 17.63 0.92
CA VAL A 321 -18.04 17.87 0.00
C VAL A 321 -17.85 19.17 -0.79
N GLU A 322 -17.41 20.24 -0.14
CA GLU A 322 -17.17 21.52 -0.78
C GLU A 322 -16.06 21.42 -1.83
N VAL A 323 -14.92 20.83 -1.48
CA VAL A 323 -13.78 20.67 -2.40
C VAL A 323 -14.14 19.78 -3.59
N VAL A 324 -14.82 18.65 -3.35
CA VAL A 324 -15.25 17.75 -4.44
C VAL A 324 -16.28 18.45 -5.32
N SER A 325 -17.21 19.22 -4.76
CA SER A 325 -18.20 19.98 -5.54
C SER A 325 -17.54 21.07 -6.40
N LYS A 326 -16.54 21.79 -5.87
CA LYS A 326 -15.72 22.74 -6.64
C LYS A 326 -15.01 22.05 -7.80
N ASN A 327 -14.48 20.84 -7.58
CA ASN A 327 -13.84 20.07 -8.64
C ASN A 327 -14.84 19.62 -9.72
N VAL A 328 -16.06 19.23 -9.34
CA VAL A 328 -17.13 18.90 -10.29
C VAL A 328 -17.45 20.09 -11.19
N VAL A 329 -17.61 21.30 -10.62
CA VAL A 329 -17.86 22.54 -11.39
C VAL A 329 -16.68 22.87 -12.31
N TRP A 330 -15.45 22.75 -11.80
CA TRP A 330 -14.24 23.01 -12.58
C TRP A 330 -14.10 22.07 -13.77
N VAL A 331 -14.26 20.75 -13.56
CA VAL A 331 -14.23 19.76 -14.64
C VAL A 331 -15.38 19.99 -15.61
N GLY A 332 -16.60 20.23 -15.10
CA GLY A 332 -17.78 20.49 -15.92
C GLY A 332 -17.56 21.64 -16.90
N GLY A 333 -17.10 22.79 -16.40
CA GLY A 333 -16.84 23.95 -17.26
C GLY A 333 -15.70 23.77 -18.28
N GLN A 334 -14.79 22.81 -18.07
CA GLN A 334 -13.79 22.44 -19.08
C GLN A 334 -14.35 21.40 -20.06
N ARG A 335 -15.21 20.49 -19.58
CA ARG A 335 -15.87 19.47 -20.38
C ARG A 335 -16.89 20.09 -21.35
N ASP A 336 -17.58 21.15 -20.96
CA ASP A 336 -18.53 21.85 -21.84
C ASP A 336 -17.82 22.52 -23.02
N LYS A 337 -16.52 22.79 -22.91
CA LYS A 337 -15.66 23.31 -23.98
C LYS A 337 -15.04 22.20 -24.84
N LEU A 338 -15.20 20.95 -24.43
CA LEU A 338 -14.59 19.82 -25.10
C LEU A 338 -15.51 19.37 -26.25
N GLU A 339 -15.12 19.73 -27.46
CA GLU A 339 -15.72 19.19 -28.68
C GLU A 339 -15.16 17.79 -28.96
N CYS A 340 -15.63 16.80 -28.18
CA CYS A 340 -15.32 15.39 -28.44
C CYS A 340 -16.58 14.53 -28.56
N GLY A 341 -16.63 13.72 -29.61
CA GLY A 341 -17.64 12.68 -29.74
C GLY A 341 -17.29 11.43 -28.92
N PRO A 342 -18.26 10.55 -28.61
CA PRO A 342 -18.02 9.32 -27.83
C PRO A 342 -17.06 8.32 -28.49
N LYS A 343 -16.79 8.46 -29.80
CA LYS A 343 -15.83 7.62 -30.54
C LYS A 343 -14.38 8.13 -30.46
N GLU A 344 -14.15 9.35 -29.97
CA GLU A 344 -12.83 10.00 -29.98
C GLU A 344 -12.09 9.79 -28.64
N ALA A 345 -11.88 8.53 -28.25
CA ALA A 345 -11.26 8.17 -26.97
C ALA A 345 -9.85 8.77 -26.79
N VAL A 346 -9.09 8.92 -27.87
CA VAL A 346 -7.75 9.54 -27.85
C VAL A 346 -7.82 11.03 -27.51
N ARG A 347 -8.81 11.76 -28.04
CA ARG A 347 -9.02 13.17 -27.72
C ARG A 347 -9.48 13.35 -26.27
N ALA A 348 -10.34 12.45 -25.79
CA ALA A 348 -10.77 12.41 -24.39
C ALA A 348 -9.61 12.08 -23.44
N ALA A 349 -8.64 11.25 -23.85
CA ALA A 349 -7.44 10.96 -23.06
C ALA A 349 -6.50 12.18 -22.94
N GLY A 350 -6.54 13.11 -23.89
CA GLY A 350 -5.82 14.39 -23.84
C GLY A 350 -6.47 15.46 -22.94
N PHE A 351 -7.65 15.18 -22.36
CA PHE A 351 -8.39 16.14 -21.54
C PHE A 351 -7.61 16.50 -20.27
N LEU A 352 -7.31 17.80 -20.10
CA LEU A 352 -6.63 18.38 -18.93
C LEU A 352 -5.27 17.74 -18.58
N VAL A 353 -4.62 17.09 -19.54
CA VAL A 353 -3.24 16.62 -19.41
C VAL A 353 -2.33 17.82 -19.12
N GLY A 354 -1.52 17.74 -18.05
CA GLY A 354 -0.66 18.83 -17.58
C GLY A 354 -1.36 19.92 -16.77
N LYS A 355 -2.70 19.95 -16.73
CA LYS A 355 -3.50 20.88 -15.90
C LYS A 355 -4.11 20.23 -14.66
N SER A 356 -3.85 18.93 -14.44
CA SER A 356 -4.34 18.17 -13.28
C SER A 356 -3.93 18.81 -11.95
N GLU A 357 -2.76 19.45 -11.88
CA GLU A 357 -2.29 20.11 -10.67
C GLU A 357 -3.13 21.32 -10.25
N GLN A 358 -3.86 21.92 -11.18
CA GLN A 358 -4.75 23.06 -10.94
C GLN A 358 -6.11 22.62 -10.40
N ALA A 359 -6.41 21.31 -10.44
CA ALA A 359 -7.67 20.77 -9.97
C ALA A 359 -7.84 21.06 -8.46
N PRO A 360 -8.96 21.66 -8.03
CA PRO A 360 -9.20 21.98 -6.61
C PRO A 360 -8.97 20.80 -5.66
N LEU A 361 -9.30 19.59 -6.11
CA LEU A 361 -9.13 18.37 -5.32
C LEU A 361 -7.65 17.96 -5.17
N GLN A 362 -6.82 18.19 -6.19
CA GLN A 362 -5.38 17.92 -6.13
C GLN A 362 -4.66 18.90 -5.20
N ILE A 363 -5.04 20.18 -5.24
CA ILE A 363 -4.52 21.20 -4.32
C ILE A 363 -4.85 20.82 -2.88
N TYR A 364 -6.10 20.43 -2.62
CA TYR A 364 -6.52 19.97 -1.30
C TYR A 364 -5.77 18.70 -0.86
N LEU A 365 -5.57 17.72 -1.74
CA LEU A 365 -4.82 16.51 -1.44
C LEU A 365 -3.37 16.84 -1.03
N LYS A 366 -2.67 17.72 -1.77
CA LYS A 366 -1.31 18.17 -1.43
C LYS A 366 -1.25 18.77 -0.02
N MET A 367 -2.21 19.64 0.32
CA MET A 367 -2.33 20.21 1.67
C MET A 367 -2.64 19.16 2.75
N ALA A 368 -3.53 18.20 2.45
CA ALA A 368 -3.90 17.14 3.38
C ALA A 368 -2.72 16.19 3.67
N LEU A 369 -1.95 15.84 2.64
CA LEU A 369 -0.73 15.02 2.75
C LEU A 369 0.34 15.73 3.57
N HIS A 370 0.55 17.03 3.37
CA HIS A 370 1.50 17.80 4.17
C HIS A 370 1.13 17.78 5.66
N LYS A 371 -0.14 18.08 5.97
CA LYS A 371 -0.67 17.98 7.35
C LYS A 371 -0.59 16.57 7.91
N ALA A 372 -0.70 15.53 7.07
CA ALA A 372 -0.55 14.14 7.50
C ALA A 372 0.90 13.82 7.86
N ALA A 373 1.86 14.28 7.05
CA ALA A 373 3.28 14.11 7.30
C ALA A 373 3.73 14.82 8.60
N GLU A 374 3.26 16.05 8.83
CA GLU A 374 3.50 16.79 10.08
C GLU A 374 3.00 16.02 11.31
N ARG A 375 1.80 15.42 11.22
CA ARG A 375 1.25 14.61 12.32
C ARG A 375 2.07 13.36 12.60
N VAL A 376 2.52 12.68 11.55
CA VAL A 376 3.40 11.50 11.71
C VAL A 376 4.72 11.93 12.37
N ALA A 377 5.29 13.06 11.94
CA ALA A 377 6.51 13.61 12.55
C ALA A 377 6.32 13.99 14.03
N LEU A 378 5.16 14.55 14.41
CA LEU A 378 4.83 14.84 15.80
C LEU A 378 4.68 13.56 16.63
N ARG A 379 4.01 12.52 16.10
CA ARG A 379 3.91 11.21 16.79
C ARG A 379 5.27 10.59 17.04
N THR A 380 6.16 10.60 16.04
CA THR A 380 7.52 10.06 16.20
C THR A 380 8.38 10.83 17.21
N LYS A 381 8.05 12.10 17.49
CA LYS A 381 8.72 12.91 18.51
C LYS A 381 8.15 12.72 19.92
N GLU A 382 6.89 12.32 20.04
CA GLU A 382 6.25 11.99 21.32
C GLU A 382 6.64 10.58 21.81
N GLU A 383 7.04 9.69 20.89
CA GLU A 383 7.46 8.31 21.16
C GLU A 383 8.98 8.13 21.35
N ALA A 384 9.79 9.13 21.00
CA ALA A 384 11.25 9.17 21.16
C ALA A 384 11.64 9.99 22.39
#